data_AF-I3UFH8-F1
#
_entry.id   AF-I3UFH8-F1
#
_cell.length_a   1.000
_cell.length_b   1.000
_cell.length_c   1.000
_cell.angle_alpha   90.00
_cell.angle_beta   90.00
_cell.angle_gamma   90.00
#
_symmetry.space_group_name_H-M   'P 1'
#
loop_
_entity.id
_entity.type
_entity.pdbx_description
1 polymer ?
#
loop_
_entity_poly.entity_id
_entity_poly.type
_entity_poly.pdbx_seq_one_letter_code
_entity_poly.pdbx_strand_id
1 'polypeptide(L)'
;MWFGMPDQGFMGLHEIADHTARIRDAVDVPLIVDADTGFGNALNVRHTVRVLERAGADCIQLEDQIAPKRCGHFAGKEVISTEEAVSKIKAAVDARQDPDFLIMARTDAAATHGFEAAIERAQKFAEAGADILFVEAVTEAEQVRALPQRLAKPQLMNMVIGGRTPIFNADQLGELGYGIVLYANAALQGAVAGMQKTLTVLRDEKEVQESSGLVASFSERQRLVGKPEWDELESRYS
;
A
#
# COMPACT_ATOMS: atom_id res chain seq x y z
N MET A 1 -11.01 1.45 -5.23
CA MET A 1 -11.94 2.58 -4.94
C MET A 1 -13.13 2.09 -4.13
N TRP A 2 -12.91 1.62 -2.90
CA TRP A 2 -13.96 1.02 -2.07
C TRP A 2 -15.12 1.99 -1.80
N PHE A 3 -14.80 3.26 -1.55
CA PHE A 3 -15.79 4.32 -1.27
C PHE A 3 -16.19 5.17 -2.48
N GLY A 4 -15.56 5.01 -3.64
CA GLY A 4 -15.76 5.93 -4.77
C GLY A 4 -15.41 7.39 -4.45
N MET A 5 -14.60 7.62 -3.42
CA MET A 5 -14.18 8.95 -2.95
C MET A 5 -12.69 9.21 -3.25
N PRO A 6 -12.26 10.48 -3.35
CA PRO A 6 -10.84 10.82 -3.48
C PRO A 6 -10.07 10.51 -2.20
N ASP A 7 -8.76 10.28 -2.36
CA ASP A 7 -7.85 10.00 -1.24
C ASP A 7 -7.51 11.27 -0.45
N GLN A 8 -8.35 11.59 0.54
CA GLN A 8 -8.21 12.76 1.42
C GLN A 8 -8.46 12.43 2.90
N GLY A 9 -8.16 11.19 3.31
CA GLY A 9 -8.28 10.76 4.71
C GLY A 9 -9.72 10.55 5.20
N PHE A 10 -10.66 10.22 4.30
CA PHE A 10 -12.05 9.91 4.68
C PHE A 10 -12.23 8.50 5.27
N MET A 11 -11.33 7.57 4.94
CA MET A 11 -11.40 6.20 5.47
C MET A 11 -10.84 6.18 6.89
N GLY A 12 -11.58 5.57 7.80
CA GLY A 12 -11.13 5.32 9.16
C GLY A 12 -10.45 3.97 9.31
N LEU A 13 -9.91 3.74 10.51
CA LEU A 13 -9.22 2.51 10.88
C LEU A 13 -10.08 1.26 10.71
N HIS A 14 -11.36 1.33 11.11
CA HIS A 14 -12.23 0.15 11.08
C HIS A 14 -12.65 -0.24 9.67
N GLU A 15 -12.83 0.73 8.76
CA GLU A 15 -13.05 0.45 7.34
C GLU A 15 -11.86 -0.28 6.72
N ILE A 16 -10.64 0.13 7.05
CA ILE A 16 -9.41 -0.50 6.55
C ILE A 16 -9.26 -1.90 7.16
N ALA A 17 -9.52 -2.07 8.45
CA ALA A 17 -9.46 -3.36 9.13
C ALA A 17 -10.46 -4.37 8.55
N ASP A 18 -11.71 -3.95 8.33
CA ASP A 18 -12.75 -4.79 7.73
C ASP A 18 -12.42 -5.17 6.27
N HIS A 19 -11.81 -4.27 5.51
CA HIS A 19 -11.32 -4.60 4.17
C HIS A 19 -10.13 -5.58 4.21
N THR A 20 -9.19 -5.38 5.13
CA THR A 20 -8.02 -6.24 5.33
C THR A 20 -8.44 -7.66 5.67
N ALA A 21 -9.37 -7.84 6.61
CA ALA A 21 -9.88 -9.15 7.01
C ALA A 21 -10.49 -9.92 5.83
N ARG A 22 -11.29 -9.24 4.99
CA ARG A 22 -11.87 -9.88 3.80
C ARG A 22 -10.83 -10.30 2.77
N ILE A 23 -9.74 -9.56 2.64
CA ILE A 23 -8.62 -9.94 1.75
C ILE A 23 -7.89 -11.14 2.36
N ARG A 24 -7.57 -11.09 3.66
CA ARG A 24 -6.93 -12.19 4.39
C ARG A 24 -7.73 -13.49 4.29
N ASP A 25 -9.05 -13.46 4.38
CA ASP A 25 -9.88 -14.66 4.21
C ASP A 25 -9.74 -15.31 2.82
N ALA A 26 -9.32 -14.54 1.81
CA ALA A 26 -9.22 -14.99 0.43
C ALA A 26 -7.79 -15.38 -0.01
N VAL A 27 -6.73 -14.92 0.69
CA VAL A 27 -5.34 -15.15 0.26
C VAL A 27 -4.41 -15.43 1.43
N ASP A 28 -3.39 -16.27 1.18
CA ASP A 28 -2.32 -16.59 2.14
C ASP A 28 -1.04 -15.76 1.95
N VAL A 29 -0.96 -14.95 0.88
CA VAL A 29 0.23 -14.13 0.62
C VAL A 29 0.35 -12.98 1.63
N PRO A 30 1.58 -12.54 1.96
CA PRO A 30 1.77 -11.44 2.90
C PRO A 30 1.04 -10.14 2.50
N LEU A 31 0.36 -9.53 3.45
CA LEU A 31 -0.43 -8.31 3.26
C LEU A 31 0.26 -7.09 3.87
N ILE A 32 0.64 -6.14 3.01
CA ILE A 32 1.09 -4.80 3.41
C ILE A 32 -0.11 -3.86 3.36
N VAL A 33 -0.43 -3.22 4.49
CA VAL A 33 -1.58 -2.32 4.62
C VAL A 33 -1.14 -0.88 4.85
N ASP A 34 -1.65 0.05 4.05
CA ASP A 34 -1.46 1.48 4.28
C ASP A 34 -2.32 1.93 5.48
N ALA A 35 -1.65 2.29 6.57
CA ALA A 35 -2.27 2.75 7.81
C ALA A 35 -2.25 4.29 7.95
N ASP A 36 -2.00 5.00 6.85
CA ASP A 36 -2.00 6.46 6.79
C ASP A 36 -1.06 7.04 7.87
N THR A 37 -1.47 8.10 8.55
CA THR A 37 -0.77 8.76 9.67
C THR A 37 -1.00 8.06 11.02
N GLY A 38 -1.64 6.89 11.02
CA GLY A 38 -1.97 6.09 12.20
C GLY A 38 -3.23 6.53 12.96
N PHE A 39 -4.10 7.33 12.32
CA PHE A 39 -5.42 7.76 12.82
C PHE A 39 -5.40 8.53 14.16
N GLY A 40 -4.34 9.31 14.39
CA GLY A 40 -4.23 10.20 15.55
C GLY A 40 -2.80 10.38 16.06
N ASN A 41 -2.63 10.38 17.38
CA ASN A 41 -1.32 10.50 18.04
C ASN A 41 -0.67 9.12 18.27
N ALA A 42 0.45 9.06 19.00
CA ALA A 42 1.15 7.81 19.30
C ALA A 42 0.30 6.74 20.01
N LEU A 43 -0.66 7.14 20.87
CA LEU A 43 -1.59 6.19 21.51
C LEU A 43 -2.58 5.62 20.49
N ASN A 44 -3.04 6.44 19.54
CA ASN A 44 -3.87 5.97 18.43
C ASN A 44 -3.09 5.01 17.52
N VAL A 45 -1.82 5.31 17.21
CA VAL A 45 -0.95 4.40 16.45
C VAL A 45 -0.84 3.04 17.13
N ARG A 46 -0.66 3.00 18.46
CA ARG A 46 -0.64 1.75 19.22
C ARG A 46 -1.93 0.94 19.06
N HIS A 47 -3.08 1.61 19.00
CA HIS A 47 -4.37 0.98 18.74
C HIS A 47 -4.49 0.49 17.29
N THR A 48 -4.06 1.31 16.33
CA THR A 48 -4.03 1.01 14.89
C THR A 48 -3.26 -0.27 14.60
N VAL A 49 -2.05 -0.42 15.15
CA VAL A 49 -1.24 -1.64 14.98
C VAL A 49 -2.02 -2.88 15.43
N ARG A 50 -2.55 -2.86 16.66
CA ARG A 50 -3.31 -3.99 17.22
C ARG A 50 -4.53 -4.37 16.39
N VAL A 51 -5.19 -3.38 15.81
CA VAL A 51 -6.40 -3.59 15.02
C VAL A 51 -6.06 -4.20 13.67
N LEU A 52 -5.06 -3.66 12.96
CA LEU A 52 -4.68 -4.13 11.62
C LEU A 52 -3.97 -5.48 11.67
N GLU A 53 -3.11 -5.69 12.66
CA GLU A 53 -2.49 -6.99 12.92
C GLU A 53 -3.55 -8.06 13.19
N ARG A 54 -4.54 -7.80 14.06
CA ARG A 54 -5.65 -8.72 14.31
C ARG A 54 -6.53 -8.94 13.06
N ALA A 55 -6.64 -7.94 12.19
CA ALA A 55 -7.36 -8.07 10.94
C ALA A 55 -6.60 -8.90 9.89
N GLY A 56 -5.35 -9.27 10.16
CA GLY A 56 -4.55 -10.14 9.32
C GLY A 56 -3.59 -9.42 8.38
N ALA A 57 -3.21 -8.18 8.68
CA ALA A 57 -2.05 -7.57 8.05
C ALA A 57 -0.76 -8.23 8.55
N ASP A 58 0.23 -8.38 7.68
CA ASP A 58 1.59 -8.84 8.02
C ASP A 58 2.57 -7.67 8.16
N CYS A 59 2.23 -6.54 7.53
CA CYS A 59 2.99 -5.30 7.59
C CYS A 59 2.04 -4.11 7.50
N ILE A 60 2.36 -3.04 8.22
CA ILE A 60 1.69 -1.74 8.05
C ILE A 60 2.66 -0.65 7.64
N GLN A 61 2.21 0.24 6.77
CA GLN A 61 2.89 1.48 6.41
C GLN A 61 2.31 2.65 7.21
N LEU A 62 3.17 3.40 7.91
CA LEU A 62 2.83 4.65 8.58
C LEU A 62 3.56 5.83 7.93
N GLU A 63 2.85 6.92 7.64
CA GLU A 63 3.42 8.14 7.07
C GLU A 63 3.46 9.32 8.03
N ASP A 64 4.32 10.28 7.72
CA ASP A 64 4.62 11.45 8.54
C ASP A 64 3.89 12.74 8.13
N GLN A 65 2.86 12.62 7.30
CA GLN A 65 2.06 13.79 6.90
C GLN A 65 1.28 14.37 8.08
N ILE A 66 1.01 15.68 8.01
CA ILE A 66 0.02 16.33 8.88
C ILE A 66 -1.38 15.89 8.43
N ALA A 67 -2.23 15.51 9.38
CA ALA A 67 -3.62 15.17 9.10
C ALA A 67 -4.49 16.44 8.88
N PRO A 68 -5.45 16.44 7.93
CA PRO A 68 -5.74 15.37 6.98
C PRO A 68 -4.66 15.28 5.90
N LYS A 69 -4.19 14.05 5.64
CA LYS A 69 -3.15 13.78 4.65
C LYS A 69 -3.61 14.06 3.22
N ARG A 70 -2.65 14.14 2.31
CA ARG A 70 -2.90 14.20 0.86
C ARG A 70 -2.13 13.08 0.16
N CYS A 71 -2.56 12.70 -1.04
CA CYS A 71 -1.78 11.77 -1.86
C CYS A 71 -0.34 12.30 -2.06
N GLY A 72 0.66 11.41 -1.91
CA GLY A 72 2.09 11.74 -2.00
C GLY A 72 2.52 12.44 -3.30
N HIS A 73 1.73 12.34 -4.37
CA HIS A 73 2.00 13.03 -5.63
C HIS A 73 1.34 14.40 -5.77
N PHE A 74 0.55 14.88 -4.80
CA PHE A 74 -0.06 16.22 -4.83
C PHE A 74 0.86 17.32 -4.23
N ALA A 75 0.55 18.59 -4.52
CA ALA A 75 1.27 19.75 -4.00
C ALA A 75 0.73 20.21 -2.63
N GLY A 76 1.54 20.94 -1.87
CA GLY A 76 1.15 21.49 -0.56
C GLY A 76 0.99 20.44 0.53
N LYS A 77 1.86 19.43 0.54
CA LYS A 77 2.00 18.49 1.65
C LYS A 77 2.77 19.16 2.77
N GLU A 78 2.45 18.80 4.00
CA GLU A 78 3.23 19.16 5.19
C GLU A 78 3.47 17.90 5.99
N VAL A 79 4.62 17.82 6.66
CA VAL A 79 4.97 16.71 7.54
C VAL A 79 5.10 17.20 8.97
N ILE A 80 4.78 16.34 9.94
CA ILE A 80 4.94 16.63 11.36
C ILE A 80 6.42 16.85 11.74
N SER A 81 6.72 17.16 13.00
CA SER A 81 8.11 17.20 13.45
C SER A 81 8.73 15.80 13.43
N THR A 82 10.06 15.74 13.26
CA THR A 82 10.78 14.46 13.23
C THR A 82 10.64 13.72 14.56
N GLU A 83 10.62 14.45 15.66
CA GLU A 83 10.43 13.94 17.01
C GLU A 83 9.06 13.27 17.20
N GLU A 84 8.00 13.89 16.65
CA GLU A 84 6.65 13.32 16.69
C GLU A 84 6.56 12.03 15.85
N ALA A 85 7.08 12.06 14.63
CA ALA A 85 7.08 10.88 13.75
C ALA A 85 7.87 9.71 14.34
N VAL A 86 9.05 9.97 14.92
CA VAL A 86 9.84 8.97 15.65
C VAL A 86 9.04 8.40 16.83
N SER A 87 8.32 9.26 17.57
CA SER A 87 7.49 8.80 18.71
C SER A 87 6.35 7.89 18.25
N LYS A 88 5.72 8.19 17.11
CA LYS A 88 4.71 7.33 16.50
C LYS A 88 5.27 5.98 16.05
N ILE A 89 6.44 5.96 15.41
CA ILE A 89 7.09 4.71 14.98
C ILE A 89 7.45 3.83 16.18
N LYS A 90 8.02 4.40 17.24
CA LYS A 90 8.30 3.66 18.49
C LYS A 90 7.02 3.05 19.06
N ALA A 91 5.95 3.82 19.12
CA ALA A 91 4.66 3.33 19.59
C ALA A 91 4.09 2.20 18.71
N ALA A 92 4.35 2.21 17.40
CA ALA A 92 3.97 1.14 16.50
C ALA A 92 4.77 -0.15 16.74
N VAL A 93 6.09 -0.02 16.86
CA VAL A 93 7.01 -1.14 17.14
C VAL A 93 6.71 -1.76 18.51
N ASP A 94 6.46 -0.94 19.54
CA ASP A 94 6.08 -1.41 20.88
C ASP A 94 4.69 -2.07 20.91
N ALA A 95 3.84 -1.79 19.92
CA ALA A 95 2.46 -2.26 19.91
C ALA A 95 2.30 -3.68 19.39
N ARG A 96 3.11 -4.12 18.42
CA ARG A 96 2.95 -5.42 17.74
C ARG A 96 2.94 -6.59 18.73
N GLN A 97 2.24 -7.67 18.40
CA GLN A 97 2.19 -8.89 19.21
C GLN A 97 2.95 -10.03 18.59
N ASP A 98 2.80 -10.19 17.29
CA ASP A 98 3.60 -11.07 16.49
C ASP A 98 4.97 -10.43 16.27
N PRO A 99 6.08 -11.10 16.66
CA PRO A 99 7.43 -10.61 16.37
C PRO A 99 7.73 -10.50 14.87
N ASP A 100 7.01 -11.23 14.01
CA ASP A 100 7.18 -11.22 12.56
C ASP A 100 6.35 -10.11 11.87
N PHE A 101 5.46 -9.42 12.60
CA PHE A 101 4.70 -8.29 12.07
C PHE A 101 5.61 -7.06 11.86
N LEU A 102 5.64 -6.57 10.62
CA LEU A 102 6.59 -5.54 10.20
C LEU A 102 6.00 -4.12 10.26
N ILE A 103 6.82 -3.16 10.70
CA ILE A 103 6.48 -1.73 10.65
C ILE A 103 7.28 -1.07 9.53
N MET A 104 6.57 -0.58 8.51
CA MET A 104 7.13 0.24 7.45
C MET A 104 6.92 1.73 7.75
N ALA A 105 8.01 2.50 7.72
CA ALA A 105 7.96 3.95 7.92
C ALA A 105 8.13 4.70 6.60
N ARG A 106 7.10 5.48 6.24
CA ARG A 106 7.06 6.34 5.06
C ARG A 106 7.38 7.79 5.43
N THR A 107 8.20 8.45 4.61
CA THR A 107 8.45 9.89 4.71
C THR A 107 8.08 10.59 3.40
N ASP A 108 7.26 11.63 3.52
CA ASP A 108 6.88 12.52 2.41
C ASP A 108 7.74 13.80 2.38
N ALA A 109 8.76 13.87 3.23
CA ALA A 109 9.58 15.06 3.44
C ALA A 109 10.45 15.45 2.22
N ALA A 110 10.71 14.54 1.27
CA ALA A 110 11.58 14.83 0.12
C ALA A 110 11.04 16.00 -0.72
N ALA A 111 9.72 16.06 -0.91
CA ALA A 111 9.07 17.10 -1.70
C ALA A 111 8.97 18.46 -0.98
N THR A 112 9.08 18.49 0.36
CA THR A 112 8.85 19.70 1.17
C THR A 112 10.12 20.25 1.80
N HIS A 113 11.00 19.37 2.26
CA HIS A 113 12.24 19.66 2.98
C HIS A 113 13.50 19.26 2.20
N GLY A 114 13.34 18.58 1.06
CA GLY A 114 14.44 18.15 0.20
C GLY A 114 14.93 16.73 0.50
N PHE A 115 15.70 16.18 -0.44
CA PHE A 115 16.14 14.78 -0.43
C PHE A 115 17.00 14.41 0.79
N GLU A 116 17.99 15.24 1.12
CA GLU A 116 18.89 14.96 2.26
C GLU A 116 18.14 14.97 3.60
N ALA A 117 17.21 15.93 3.80
CA ALA A 117 16.37 15.97 4.99
C ALA A 117 15.47 14.72 5.10
N ALA A 118 14.97 14.19 3.97
CA ALA A 118 14.19 12.97 3.96
C ALA A 118 15.04 11.73 4.33
N ILE A 119 16.30 11.66 3.88
CA ILE A 119 17.24 10.60 4.27
C ILE A 119 17.50 10.64 5.77
N GLU A 120 17.87 11.80 6.32
CA GLU A 120 18.13 11.94 7.77
C GLU A 120 16.92 11.52 8.60
N ARG A 121 15.72 11.84 8.13
CA ARG A 121 14.46 11.45 8.76
C ARG A 121 14.24 9.93 8.70
N ALA A 122 14.46 9.32 7.53
CA ALA A 122 14.35 7.88 7.35
C ALA A 122 15.40 7.09 8.18
N GLN A 123 16.60 7.64 8.38
CA GLN A 123 17.60 7.05 9.28
C GLN A 123 17.09 7.03 10.73
N LYS A 124 16.51 8.13 11.21
CA LYS A 124 15.89 8.19 12.54
C LYS A 124 14.71 7.24 12.68
N PHE A 125 13.97 6.99 11.60
CA PHE A 125 12.90 5.99 11.60
C PHE A 125 13.45 4.57 11.77
N ALA A 126 14.56 4.25 11.11
CA ALA A 126 15.25 2.96 11.32
C ALA A 126 15.78 2.82 12.75
N GLU A 127 16.36 3.87 13.33
CA GLU A 127 16.80 3.90 14.74
C GLU A 127 15.62 3.74 15.72
N ALA A 128 14.44 4.24 15.35
CA ALA A 128 13.21 4.08 16.10
C ALA A 128 12.61 2.66 16.03
N GLY A 129 13.17 1.79 15.18
CA GLY A 129 12.78 0.39 15.05
C GLY A 129 11.96 0.07 13.81
N ALA A 130 11.79 0.99 12.85
CA ALA A 130 11.15 0.65 11.58
C ALA A 130 11.92 -0.47 10.87
N ASP A 131 11.18 -1.46 10.37
CA ASP A 131 11.71 -2.64 9.70
C ASP A 131 11.99 -2.36 8.21
N ILE A 132 11.12 -1.55 7.59
CA ILE A 132 11.19 -1.16 6.18
C ILE A 132 11.06 0.35 6.07
N LEU A 133 11.76 0.96 5.12
CA LEU A 133 11.71 2.40 4.86
C LEU A 133 11.11 2.70 3.50
N PHE A 134 10.34 3.77 3.42
CA PHE A 134 9.75 4.26 2.18
C PHE A 134 9.96 5.78 2.08
N VAL A 135 10.91 6.20 1.24
CA VAL A 135 11.10 7.63 0.92
C VAL A 135 10.28 7.96 -0.33
N GLU A 136 9.20 8.72 -0.13
CA GLU A 136 8.24 9.03 -1.19
C GLU A 136 8.67 10.25 -2.04
N ALA A 137 8.12 10.33 -3.26
CA ALA A 137 8.17 11.50 -4.14
C ALA A 137 9.58 11.94 -4.54
N VAL A 138 10.49 10.98 -4.70
CA VAL A 138 11.80 11.20 -5.34
C VAL A 138 11.58 11.41 -6.85
N THR A 139 12.02 12.55 -7.37
CA THR A 139 11.78 12.95 -8.79
C THR A 139 13.01 12.80 -9.67
N GLU A 140 14.20 12.68 -9.09
CA GLU A 140 15.45 12.57 -9.84
C GLU A 140 15.93 11.12 -9.91
N ALA A 141 16.37 10.68 -11.09
CA ALA A 141 16.85 9.33 -11.33
C ALA A 141 18.10 9.01 -10.48
N GLU A 142 18.96 9.99 -10.26
CA GLU A 142 20.17 9.91 -9.46
C GLU A 142 19.83 9.67 -7.99
N GLN A 143 18.79 10.30 -7.48
CA GLN A 143 18.32 10.12 -6.10
C GLN A 143 17.76 8.70 -5.88
N VAL A 144 17.01 8.18 -6.86
CA VAL A 144 16.55 6.77 -6.86
C VAL A 144 17.74 5.80 -6.81
N ARG A 145 18.80 6.05 -7.58
CA ARG A 145 20.01 5.20 -7.55
C ARG A 145 20.77 5.27 -6.24
N ALA A 146 20.76 6.44 -5.59
CA ALA A 146 21.53 6.66 -4.37
C ALA A 146 20.86 6.06 -3.13
N LEU A 147 19.53 6.06 -3.06
CA LEU A 147 18.74 5.70 -1.87
C LEU A 147 19.11 4.35 -1.22
N PRO A 148 19.22 3.23 -1.97
CA PRO A 148 19.63 1.93 -1.43
C PRO A 148 20.94 1.97 -0.63
N GLN A 149 21.87 2.86 -1.00
CA GLN A 149 23.18 2.97 -0.36
C GLN A 149 23.21 3.91 0.85
N ARG A 150 22.12 4.64 1.10
CA ARG A 150 22.04 5.67 2.14
C ARG A 150 21.31 5.20 3.40
N LEU A 151 20.58 4.09 3.31
CA LEU A 151 19.75 3.56 4.39
C LEU A 151 20.03 2.07 4.59
N ALA A 152 20.21 1.65 5.84
CA ALA A 152 20.59 0.28 6.19
C ALA A 152 19.43 -0.73 6.18
N LYS A 153 18.18 -0.25 6.14
CA LYS A 153 16.97 -1.08 6.14
C LYS A 153 16.51 -1.34 4.70
N PRO A 154 15.81 -2.46 4.43
CA PRO A 154 15.13 -2.67 3.16
C PRO A 154 14.24 -1.47 2.81
N GLN A 155 14.24 -1.13 1.53
CA GLN A 155 13.48 0.01 1.03
C GLN A 155 12.39 -0.43 0.07
N LEU A 156 11.24 0.22 0.19
CA LEU A 156 10.16 0.15 -0.78
C LEU A 156 10.30 1.31 -1.78
N MET A 157 10.18 0.99 -3.06
CA MET A 157 10.04 1.96 -4.14
C MET A 157 8.65 1.86 -4.77
N ASN A 158 7.90 2.95 -4.75
CA ASN A 158 6.55 3.03 -5.28
C ASN A 158 6.56 3.44 -6.76
N MET A 159 6.22 2.51 -7.65
CA MET A 159 6.15 2.75 -9.09
C MET A 159 4.73 3.16 -9.48
N VAL A 160 4.50 4.48 -9.50
CA VAL A 160 3.20 5.07 -9.85
C VAL A 160 3.13 5.39 -11.33
N ILE A 161 2.32 4.62 -12.06
CA ILE A 161 2.03 4.85 -13.48
C ILE A 161 1.32 6.20 -13.64
N GLY A 162 1.92 7.11 -14.41
CA GLY A 162 1.44 8.49 -14.58
C GLY A 162 1.84 9.45 -13.45
N GLY A 163 2.71 9.02 -12.53
CA GLY A 163 3.26 9.84 -11.45
C GLY A 163 4.45 10.70 -11.87
N ARG A 164 5.09 11.32 -10.88
CA ARG A 164 6.26 12.21 -11.06
C ARG A 164 7.61 11.48 -11.00
N THR A 165 7.65 10.28 -10.42
CA THR A 165 8.88 9.50 -10.25
C THR A 165 9.29 8.88 -11.60
N PRO A 166 10.58 8.95 -11.99
CA PRO A 166 11.05 8.30 -13.21
C PRO A 166 10.77 6.80 -13.16
N ILE A 167 10.35 6.24 -14.29
CA ILE A 167 9.93 4.83 -14.36
C ILE A 167 11.16 3.93 -14.44
N PHE A 168 11.25 2.99 -13.49
CA PHE A 168 12.15 1.85 -13.52
C PHE A 168 11.33 0.56 -13.53
N ASN A 169 11.87 -0.49 -14.13
CA ASN A 169 11.28 -1.82 -13.97
C ASN A 169 11.76 -2.47 -12.65
N ALA A 170 11.13 -3.57 -12.28
CA ALA A 170 11.44 -4.27 -11.03
C ALA A 170 12.89 -4.78 -10.99
N ASP A 171 13.42 -5.30 -12.11
CA ASP A 171 14.78 -5.82 -12.18
C ASP A 171 15.82 -4.72 -11.95
N GLN A 172 15.67 -3.56 -12.59
CA GLN A 172 16.53 -2.40 -12.41
C GLN A 172 16.53 -1.92 -10.96
N LEU A 173 15.37 -1.89 -10.30
CA LEU A 173 15.28 -1.50 -8.89
C LEU A 173 15.92 -2.56 -7.97
N GLY A 174 15.75 -3.84 -8.30
CA GLY A 174 16.41 -4.94 -7.59
C GLY A 174 17.94 -4.85 -7.69
N GLU A 175 18.48 -4.57 -8.89
CA GLU A 175 19.92 -4.36 -9.11
C GLU A 175 20.47 -3.17 -8.31
N LEU A 176 19.65 -2.14 -8.07
CA LEU A 176 20.02 -1.00 -7.24
C LEU A 176 20.01 -1.32 -5.74
N GLY A 177 19.35 -2.40 -5.31
CA GLY A 177 19.26 -2.82 -3.92
C GLY A 177 17.94 -2.50 -3.22
N TYR A 178 16.88 -2.17 -3.95
CA TYR A 178 15.54 -2.06 -3.36
C TYR A 178 15.01 -3.44 -2.96
N GLY A 179 14.36 -3.51 -1.78
CA GLY A 179 13.80 -4.75 -1.27
C GLY A 179 12.37 -5.01 -1.76
N ILE A 180 11.61 -3.94 -2.05
CA ILE A 180 10.21 -4.02 -2.47
C ILE A 180 9.96 -3.02 -3.60
N VAL A 181 9.29 -3.48 -4.66
CA VAL A 181 8.75 -2.62 -5.72
C VAL A 181 7.24 -2.68 -5.66
N LEU A 182 6.61 -1.54 -5.38
CA LEU A 182 5.16 -1.44 -5.19
C LEU A 182 4.48 -0.90 -6.45
N TYR A 183 3.51 -1.66 -6.96
CA TYR A 183 2.60 -1.24 -8.03
C TYR A 183 1.18 -1.02 -7.47
N ALA A 184 1.02 -0.06 -6.56
CA ALA A 184 -0.17 0.08 -5.71
C ALA A 184 -1.52 0.09 -6.47
N ASN A 185 -1.55 0.68 -7.66
CA ASN A 185 -2.79 0.89 -8.42
C ASN A 185 -2.84 0.18 -9.77
N ALA A 186 -1.82 -0.59 -10.17
CA ALA A 186 -1.75 -1.15 -11.53
C ALA A 186 -2.94 -2.07 -11.85
N ALA A 187 -3.25 -3.04 -10.97
CA ALA A 187 -4.39 -3.93 -11.13
C ALA A 187 -5.73 -3.17 -11.08
N LEU A 188 -5.85 -2.18 -10.20
CA LEU A 188 -7.04 -1.33 -10.12
C LEU A 188 -7.25 -0.51 -11.40
N GLN A 189 -6.20 0.09 -11.96
CA GLN A 189 -6.27 0.82 -13.23
C GLN A 189 -6.70 -0.09 -14.38
N GLY A 190 -6.14 -1.31 -14.45
CA GLY A 190 -6.55 -2.33 -15.42
C GLY A 190 -8.03 -2.71 -15.28
N ALA A 191 -8.49 -2.96 -14.06
CA ALA A 191 -9.90 -3.27 -13.79
C ALA A 191 -10.83 -2.11 -14.20
N VAL A 192 -10.49 -0.86 -13.86
CA VAL A 192 -11.27 0.32 -14.25
C VAL A 192 -11.36 0.46 -15.77
N ALA A 193 -10.24 0.33 -16.48
CA ALA A 193 -10.20 0.41 -17.94
C ALA A 193 -11.05 -0.72 -18.58
N GLY A 194 -10.92 -1.95 -18.08
CA GLY A 194 -11.70 -3.10 -18.55
C GLY A 194 -13.21 -2.93 -18.32
N MET A 195 -13.60 -2.46 -17.13
CA MET A 195 -15.00 -2.16 -16.81
C MET A 195 -15.55 -1.05 -17.72
N GLN A 196 -14.82 0.05 -17.90
CA GLN A 196 -15.26 1.15 -18.78
C GLN A 196 -15.44 0.68 -20.23
N LYS A 197 -14.50 -0.12 -20.75
CA LYS A 197 -14.58 -0.67 -22.11
C LYS A 197 -15.80 -1.58 -22.27
N THR A 198 -15.98 -2.51 -21.34
CA THR A 198 -17.10 -3.47 -21.36
C THR A 198 -18.45 -2.78 -21.27
N LEU A 199 -18.61 -1.83 -20.33
CA LEU A 199 -19.85 -1.09 -20.14
C LEU A 199 -20.18 -0.17 -21.33
N THR A 200 -19.16 0.34 -22.02
CA THR A 200 -19.35 1.12 -23.25
C THR A 200 -19.93 0.26 -24.36
N VAL A 201 -19.36 -0.92 -24.60
CA VAL A 201 -19.87 -1.88 -25.59
C VAL A 201 -21.30 -2.29 -25.24
N LEU A 202 -21.57 -2.66 -23.98
CA LEU A 202 -22.91 -3.02 -23.55
C LEU A 202 -23.92 -1.86 -23.75
N ARG A 203 -23.51 -0.62 -23.50
CA ARG A 203 -24.37 0.55 -23.72
C ARG A 203 -24.70 0.74 -25.20
N ASP A 204 -23.72 0.60 -26.07
CA ASP A 204 -23.84 0.96 -27.49
C ASP A 204 -24.46 -0.17 -28.32
N GLU A 205 -24.04 -1.42 -28.07
CA GLU A 205 -24.49 -2.61 -28.80
C GLU A 205 -25.67 -3.32 -28.13
N LYS A 206 -25.97 -3.01 -26.86
CA LYS A 206 -26.99 -3.67 -26.03
C LYS A 206 -26.73 -5.17 -25.79
N GLU A 207 -25.53 -5.64 -26.09
CA GLU A 207 -25.10 -7.02 -25.94
C GLU A 207 -23.61 -7.07 -25.58
N VAL A 208 -23.21 -8.09 -24.81
CA VAL A 208 -21.80 -8.48 -24.61
C VAL A 208 -21.73 -10.01 -24.58
N GLN A 209 -20.88 -10.59 -25.41
CA GLN A 209 -20.66 -12.03 -25.48
C GLN A 209 -19.33 -12.43 -24.84
N GLU A 210 -19.25 -13.63 -24.25
CA GLU A 210 -18.01 -14.16 -23.66
C GLU A 210 -16.87 -14.25 -24.69
N SER A 211 -17.20 -14.59 -25.94
CA SER A 211 -16.27 -14.68 -27.08
C SER A 211 -15.59 -13.35 -27.44
N SER A 212 -16.10 -12.21 -26.96
CA SER A 212 -15.50 -10.89 -27.21
C SER A 212 -14.14 -10.69 -26.53
N GLY A 213 -13.80 -11.51 -25.53
CA GLY A 213 -12.62 -11.33 -24.70
C GLY A 213 -12.66 -10.09 -23.80
N LEU A 214 -13.82 -9.41 -23.71
CA LEU A 214 -14.01 -8.24 -22.84
C LEU A 214 -14.28 -8.63 -21.38
N VAL A 215 -14.83 -9.82 -21.16
CA VAL A 215 -15.23 -10.33 -19.85
C VAL A 215 -14.51 -11.65 -19.57
N ALA A 216 -14.26 -11.94 -18.30
CA ALA A 216 -13.81 -13.26 -17.88
C ALA A 216 -14.90 -14.30 -18.20
N SER A 217 -14.48 -15.50 -18.63
CA SER A 217 -15.41 -16.59 -18.90
C SER A 217 -16.13 -17.05 -17.64
N PHE A 218 -17.26 -17.73 -17.81
CA PHE A 218 -17.95 -18.37 -16.69
C PHE A 218 -17.02 -19.33 -15.94
N SER A 219 -16.28 -20.17 -16.65
CA SER A 219 -15.32 -21.11 -16.06
C SER A 219 -14.22 -20.41 -15.26
N GLU A 220 -13.71 -19.28 -15.76
CA GLU A 220 -12.67 -18.51 -15.08
C GLU A 220 -13.19 -17.89 -13.78
N ARG A 221 -14.43 -17.36 -13.78
CA ARG A 221 -15.04 -16.84 -12.54
C ARG A 221 -15.18 -17.92 -11.47
N GLN A 222 -15.55 -19.14 -11.85
CA GLN A 222 -15.66 -20.26 -10.91
C GLN A 222 -14.29 -20.71 -10.39
N ARG A 223 -13.27 -20.71 -11.25
CA ARG A 223 -11.88 -21.02 -10.86
C ARG A 223 -11.34 -20.04 -9.83
N LEU A 224 -11.58 -18.73 -10.04
CA LEU A 224 -11.08 -17.66 -9.16
C LEU A 224 -11.62 -17.74 -7.72
N VAL A 225 -12.80 -18.33 -7.51
CA VAL A 225 -13.41 -18.49 -6.18
C VAL A 225 -13.29 -19.91 -5.63
N GLY A 226 -12.44 -20.76 -6.23
CA GLY A 226 -12.21 -22.12 -5.77
C GLY A 226 -13.45 -23.03 -5.81
N LYS A 227 -14.40 -22.77 -6.73
CA LYS A 227 -15.68 -23.51 -6.78
C LYS A 227 -15.53 -25.04 -6.76
N PRO A 228 -14.57 -25.67 -7.47
CA PRO A 228 -14.42 -27.13 -7.43
C PRO A 228 -14.18 -27.69 -6.02
N GLU A 229 -13.44 -26.97 -5.17
CA GLU A 229 -13.17 -27.40 -3.80
C GLU A 229 -14.46 -27.41 -2.96
N TRP A 230 -15.32 -26.41 -3.17
CA TRP A 230 -16.63 -26.36 -2.51
C TRP A 230 -17.56 -27.48 -2.97
N ASP A 231 -17.52 -27.86 -4.24
CA ASP A 231 -18.31 -28.99 -4.77
C ASP A 231 -17.88 -30.31 -4.13
N GLU A 232 -16.58 -30.51 -3.93
CA GLU A 232 -16.06 -31.68 -3.22
C GLU A 232 -16.47 -31.69 -1.74
N LEU A 233 -16.47 -30.53 -1.08
CA LEU A 233 -16.91 -30.40 0.32
C LEU A 233 -18.41 -30.65 0.45
N GLU A 234 -19.23 -30.11 -0.45
CA GLU A 234 -20.68 -30.33 -0.48
C GLU A 234 -20.99 -31.82 -0.63
N SER A 235 -20.32 -32.50 -1.57
CA SER A 235 -20.47 -33.95 -1.76
C SER A 235 -19.99 -34.79 -0.57
N ARG A 236 -19.08 -34.27 0.25
CA ARG A 236 -18.56 -34.97 1.43
C ARG A 236 -19.47 -34.84 2.64
N TYR A 237 -20.16 -33.72 2.77
CA TYR A 237 -20.91 -33.36 3.99
C TYR A 237 -22.44 -33.35 3.82
N SER A 238 -22.94 -33.59 2.60
CA SER A 238 -24.38 -33.73 2.29
C SER A 238 -24.74 -35.18 2.00
#